data_AF-A0A537D206-F1
#
_entry.id   AF-A0A537D206-F1
#
_cell.length_a   1.000
_cell.length_b   1.000
_cell.length_c   1.000
_cell.angle_alpha   90.00
_cell.angle_beta   90.00
_cell.angle_gamma   90.00
#
_symmetry.space_group_name_H-M   'P 1'
#
loop_
_entity.id
_entity.type
_entity.pdbx_description
1 polymer ?
#
loop_
_entity_poly.entity_id
_entity_poly.type
_entity_poly.pdbx_seq_one_letter_code
_entity_poly.pdbx_strand_id
1 'polypeptide(L)'
;YAYWPHYDVISHRHGAESREAAEQFEKFDRAFGSLISRLSGTQSRIVATADHGFIDVAPEESLELPAELAAMLRFPLCGERRVAYCYVHSPAQFTDRARQWLGDRADVLPSRELLREGWFGPGTPHPRIDERVGDVALVMRGRYTVKDWTPGEPRHLHIGNHGGTSEDEMMIPLIVETT
;
A
#
# COMPACT_ATOMS: atom_id res chain seq x y z
N TYR A 1 -7.65 -19.84 11.65
CA TYR A 1 -7.07 -18.61 11.06
C TYR A 1 -6.89 -17.59 12.17
N ALA A 2 -5.76 -16.91 12.20
CA ALA A 2 -5.46 -15.86 13.18
C ALA A 2 -4.77 -14.71 12.44
N TYR A 3 -4.98 -13.47 12.89
CA TYR A 3 -4.42 -12.26 12.29
C TYR A 3 -3.74 -11.42 13.38
N TRP A 4 -2.55 -10.89 13.10
CA TRP A 4 -1.75 -10.11 14.04
C TRP A 4 -1.52 -8.69 13.49
N PRO A 5 -2.42 -7.73 13.79
CA PRO A 5 -2.42 -6.40 13.17
C PRO A 5 -1.35 -5.44 13.72
N HIS A 6 -0.71 -5.77 14.84
CA HIS A 6 0.03 -4.76 15.61
C HIS A 6 1.32 -4.29 14.94
N TYR A 7 1.97 -5.14 14.14
CA TYR A 7 3.18 -4.74 13.41
C TYR A 7 2.86 -3.65 12.38
N ASP A 8 1.78 -3.81 11.63
CA ASP A 8 1.29 -2.84 10.64
C ASP A 8 1.00 -1.47 11.28
N VAL A 9 0.16 -1.45 12.32
CA VAL A 9 -0.23 -0.22 13.02
C VAL A 9 0.98 0.54 13.57
N ILE A 10 1.95 -0.18 14.15
CA ILE A 10 3.15 0.43 14.72
C ILE A 10 4.11 0.90 13.62
N SER A 11 4.28 0.13 12.55
CA SER A 11 5.14 0.50 11.42
C SER A 11 4.64 1.75 10.71
N HIS A 12 3.32 1.89 10.51
CA HIS A 12 2.76 3.14 9.99
C HIS A 12 3.13 4.37 10.84
N ARG A 13 3.10 4.24 12.17
CA ARG A 13 3.35 5.36 13.07
C ARG A 13 4.84 5.68 13.24
N HIS A 14 5.68 4.66 13.37
CA HIS A 14 7.06 4.80 13.82
C HIS A 14 8.11 4.47 12.74
N GLY A 15 7.68 3.85 11.64
CA GLY A 15 8.54 3.26 10.63
C GLY A 15 8.72 1.75 10.85
N ALA A 16 8.84 0.99 9.77
CA ALA A 16 9.06 -0.44 9.78
C ALA A 16 10.46 -0.82 10.29
N GLU A 17 11.44 0.08 10.17
CA GLU A 17 12.80 -0.08 10.70
C GLU A 17 12.95 0.42 12.15
N SER A 18 11.86 0.87 12.78
CA SER A 18 11.89 1.44 14.13
C SER A 18 12.07 0.38 15.22
N ARG A 19 12.55 0.82 16.39
CA ARG A 19 12.63 -0.04 17.58
C ARG A 19 11.25 -0.53 18.00
N GLU A 20 10.23 0.32 17.93
CA GLU A 20 8.85 -0.04 18.25
C GLU A 20 8.32 -1.15 17.33
N ALA A 21 8.60 -1.06 16.02
CA ALA A 21 8.22 -2.10 15.06
C ALA A 21 8.96 -3.42 15.36
N ALA A 22 10.27 -3.37 15.62
CA ALA A 22 11.05 -4.54 16.02
C ALA A 22 10.50 -5.20 17.31
N GLU A 23 10.15 -4.41 18.33
CA GLU A 23 9.55 -4.91 19.57
C GLU A 23 8.19 -5.60 19.33
N GLN A 24 7.38 -5.14 18.36
CA GLN A 24 6.16 -5.85 17.98
C GLN A 24 6.45 -7.14 17.23
N PHE A 25 7.44 -7.14 16.34
CA PHE A 25 7.84 -8.33 15.60
C PHE A 25 8.34 -9.42 16.56
N GLU A 26 9.15 -9.08 17.56
CA GLU A 26 9.58 -10.02 18.59
C GLU A 26 8.42 -10.60 19.42
N LYS A 27 7.35 -9.82 19.67
CA LYS A 27 6.15 -10.33 20.36
C LYS A 27 5.44 -11.37 19.49
N PHE A 28 5.33 -11.11 18.18
CA PHE A 28 4.80 -12.07 17.24
C PHE A 28 5.65 -13.35 17.20
N ASP A 29 6.97 -13.21 17.07
CA ASP A 29 7.90 -14.35 17.02
C ASP A 29 7.79 -15.25 18.26
N ARG A 30 7.81 -14.65 19.47
CA ARG A 30 7.60 -15.40 20.73
C ARG A 30 6.25 -16.09 20.78
N ALA A 31 5.18 -15.44 20.32
CA ALA A 31 3.85 -16.01 20.29
C ALA A 31 3.76 -17.19 19.30
N PHE A 32 4.41 -17.05 18.13
CA PHE A 32 4.47 -18.08 17.11
C PHE A 32 5.27 -19.30 17.56
N GLY A 33 6.44 -19.09 18.19
CA GLY A 33 7.23 -20.17 18.78
C GLY A 33 6.48 -20.91 19.91
N SER A 34 5.73 -20.18 20.73
CA SER A 34 4.85 -20.78 21.75
C SER A 34 3.73 -21.62 21.13
N LEU A 35 3.13 -21.15 20.04
CA LEU A 35 2.13 -21.91 19.28
C LEU A 35 2.71 -23.22 18.73
N ILE A 36 3.86 -23.16 18.06
CA ILE A 36 4.56 -24.35 17.53
C ILE A 36 4.83 -25.34 18.65
N SER A 37 5.40 -24.88 19.77
CA SER A 37 5.75 -25.73 20.91
C SER A 37 4.51 -26.43 21.50
N ARG A 38 3.38 -25.73 21.61
CA ARG A 38 2.12 -26.29 22.12
C ARG A 38 1.48 -27.32 21.19
N LEU A 39 1.77 -27.23 19.90
CA LEU A 39 1.24 -28.14 18.88
C LEU A 39 2.20 -29.29 18.56
N SER A 40 3.35 -29.38 19.24
CA SER A 40 4.33 -30.43 19.02
C SER A 40 3.72 -31.83 19.22
N GLY A 41 3.96 -32.73 18.27
CA GLY A 41 3.48 -34.11 18.28
C GLY A 41 2.04 -34.30 17.78
N THR A 42 1.36 -33.22 17.38
CA THR A 42 -0.01 -33.29 16.83
C THR A 42 -0.05 -33.53 15.33
N GLN A 43 1.10 -33.48 14.63
CA GLN A 43 1.21 -33.57 13.18
C GLN A 43 0.43 -32.46 12.45
N SER A 44 0.32 -31.29 13.09
CA SER A 44 -0.40 -30.14 12.55
C SER A 44 0.46 -29.41 11.53
N ARG A 45 -0.15 -29.00 10.41
CA ARG A 45 0.46 -28.08 9.42
C ARG A 45 0.16 -26.65 9.83
N ILE A 46 1.19 -25.84 10.04
CA ILE A 46 1.08 -24.42 10.35
C ILE A 46 1.61 -23.62 9.17
N VAL A 47 0.85 -22.64 8.71
CA VAL A 47 1.25 -21.71 7.65
C VAL A 47 1.23 -20.30 8.22
N ALA A 48 2.32 -19.57 8.06
CA ALA A 48 2.43 -18.15 8.39
C ALA A 48 2.85 -17.36 7.14
N THR A 49 2.17 -16.25 6.92
CA THR A 49 2.40 -15.34 5.79
C THR A 49 1.99 -13.93 6.16
N ALA A 50 2.36 -12.96 5.33
CA ALA A 50 1.80 -11.61 5.32
C ALA A 50 0.96 -11.38 4.05
N ASP A 51 0.26 -10.27 4.00
CA ASP A 51 -0.45 -9.74 2.83
C ASP A 51 0.38 -8.69 2.07
N HIS A 52 1.25 -7.96 2.78
CA HIS A 52 2.21 -7.03 2.19
C HIS A 52 3.46 -6.86 3.07
N GLY A 53 4.50 -6.28 2.48
CA GLY A 53 5.64 -5.70 3.18
C GLY A 53 5.45 -4.21 3.45
N PHE A 54 6.56 -3.49 3.61
CA PHE A 54 6.58 -2.08 4.04
C PHE A 54 7.78 -1.33 3.48
N ILE A 55 7.64 -0.01 3.38
CA ILE A 55 8.74 0.94 3.22
C ILE A 55 8.58 2.09 4.21
N ASP A 56 9.70 2.72 4.58
CA ASP A 56 9.69 3.98 5.31
C ASP A 56 9.86 5.17 4.36
N VAL A 57 9.05 6.19 4.56
CA VAL A 57 8.93 7.36 3.67
C VAL A 57 9.35 8.61 4.43
N ALA A 58 10.32 9.34 3.88
CA ALA A 58 10.75 10.62 4.44
C ALA A 58 9.67 11.71 4.23
N PRO A 59 9.55 12.72 5.11
CA PRO A 59 8.56 13.79 4.94
C PRO A 59 8.62 14.50 3.58
N GLU A 60 9.81 14.71 3.03
CA GLU A 60 10.05 15.30 1.71
C GLU A 60 9.62 14.41 0.53
N GLU A 61 9.49 13.11 0.76
CA GLU A 61 9.00 12.12 -0.21
C GLU A 61 7.48 11.89 -0.09
N SER A 62 6.85 12.41 0.97
CA SER A 62 5.40 12.42 1.15
C SER A 62 4.76 13.62 0.48
N LEU A 63 4.43 13.49 -0.79
CA LEU A 63 3.93 14.58 -1.62
C LEU A 63 2.47 14.90 -1.30
N GLU A 64 2.17 16.19 -1.16
CA GLU A 64 0.80 16.70 -1.13
C GLU A 64 0.33 17.01 -2.55
N LEU A 65 -0.89 16.59 -2.89
CA LEU A 65 -1.49 16.86 -4.18
C LEU A 65 -1.66 18.39 -4.38
N PRO A 66 -1.11 18.99 -5.44
CA PRO A 66 -1.25 20.42 -5.73
C PRO A 66 -2.71 20.81 -5.93
N ALA A 67 -3.08 22.01 -5.48
CA ALA A 67 -4.46 22.49 -5.53
C ALA A 67 -5.02 22.52 -6.98
N GLU A 68 -4.18 22.81 -7.96
CA GLU A 68 -4.54 22.81 -9.38
C GLU A 68 -4.85 21.41 -9.93
N LEU A 69 -4.27 20.36 -9.36
CA LEU A 69 -4.58 18.96 -9.69
C LEU A 69 -5.79 18.48 -8.88
N ALA A 70 -5.86 18.84 -7.60
CA ALA A 70 -7.01 18.55 -6.73
C ALA A 70 -8.31 19.09 -7.31
N ALA A 71 -8.30 20.31 -7.86
CA ALA A 71 -9.45 20.94 -8.51
C ALA A 71 -9.93 20.22 -9.79
N MET A 72 -9.14 19.29 -10.34
CA MET A 72 -9.52 18.47 -11.49
C MET A 72 -10.15 17.14 -11.10
N LEU A 73 -10.09 16.78 -9.81
CA LEU A 73 -10.69 15.55 -9.28
C LEU A 73 -12.21 15.72 -9.11
N ARG A 74 -12.96 14.65 -9.37
CA ARG A 74 -14.39 14.51 -9.04
C ARG A 74 -14.61 14.14 -7.58
N PHE A 75 -13.67 13.38 -7.02
CA PHE A 75 -13.66 12.89 -5.65
C PHE A 75 -12.21 12.91 -5.12
N PRO A 76 -11.99 12.98 -3.79
CA PRO A 76 -10.65 12.84 -3.23
C PRO A 76 -9.94 11.58 -3.72
N LEU A 77 -8.61 11.58 -3.70
CA LEU A 77 -7.81 10.42 -4.07
C LEU A 77 -8.27 9.17 -3.30
N CYS A 78 -8.40 8.06 -4.02
CA CYS A 78 -8.75 6.75 -3.48
C CYS A 78 -7.57 5.77 -3.65
N GLY A 79 -7.65 4.60 -3.02
CA GLY A 79 -6.56 3.61 -3.03
C GLY A 79 -5.53 3.90 -1.96
N GLU A 80 -4.29 3.47 -2.20
CA GLU A 80 -3.18 3.66 -1.28
C GLU A 80 -2.34 4.87 -1.67
N ARG A 81 -1.59 5.44 -0.73
CA ARG A 81 -0.70 6.58 -1.02
C ARG A 81 0.41 6.22 -2.03
N ARG A 82 0.64 4.93 -2.23
CA ARG A 82 1.61 4.35 -3.16
C ARG A 82 1.01 4.08 -4.55
N VAL A 83 -0.30 3.83 -4.63
CA VAL A 83 -1.06 3.68 -5.87
C VAL A 83 -2.39 4.39 -5.70
N ALA A 84 -2.41 5.67 -6.10
CA ALA A 84 -3.59 6.52 -5.95
C ALA A 84 -4.46 6.49 -7.21
N TYR A 85 -5.74 6.21 -7.05
CA TYR A 85 -6.73 6.26 -8.12
C TYR A 85 -7.39 7.64 -8.17
N CYS A 86 -7.30 8.26 -9.35
CA CYS A 86 -7.85 9.58 -9.63
C CYS A 86 -9.11 9.45 -10.48
N TYR A 87 -10.21 10.02 -10.00
CA TYR A 87 -11.45 10.19 -10.74
C TYR A 87 -11.48 11.64 -11.21
N VAL A 88 -11.39 11.92 -12.51
CA VAL A 88 -11.04 13.27 -13.00
C VAL A 88 -11.96 13.78 -14.10
N HIS A 89 -12.24 15.08 -14.12
CA HIS A 89 -13.13 15.65 -15.15
C HIS A 89 -12.55 15.56 -16.58
N SER A 90 -11.22 15.65 -16.71
CA SER A 90 -10.52 15.67 -18.00
C SER A 90 -9.27 14.79 -17.96
N PRO A 91 -9.37 13.46 -18.24
CA PRO A 91 -8.26 12.51 -18.05
C PRO A 91 -6.96 12.86 -18.77
N ALA A 92 -7.03 13.29 -20.03
CA ALA A 92 -5.84 13.67 -20.81
C ALA A 92 -5.12 14.88 -20.18
N GLN A 93 -5.85 15.95 -19.89
CA GLN A 93 -5.28 17.15 -19.28
C GLN A 93 -4.71 16.88 -17.88
N PHE A 94 -5.40 16.06 -17.08
CA PHE A 94 -4.90 15.66 -15.76
C PHE A 94 -3.60 14.88 -15.88
N THR A 95 -3.56 13.90 -16.80
CA THR A 95 -2.37 13.08 -17.06
C THR A 95 -1.17 13.94 -17.41
N ASP A 96 -1.32 14.90 -18.33
CA ASP A 96 -0.21 15.77 -18.76
C ASP A 96 0.33 16.62 -17.60
N ARG A 97 -0.56 17.23 -16.80
CA ARG A 97 -0.18 18.04 -15.64
C ARG A 97 0.44 17.20 -14.52
N ALA A 98 -0.14 16.03 -14.24
CA ALA A 98 0.36 15.12 -13.23
C ALA A 98 1.76 14.60 -13.61
N ARG A 99 2.00 14.28 -14.88
CA ARG A 99 3.33 13.90 -15.39
C ARG A 99 4.34 15.04 -15.25
N GLN A 100 3.96 16.26 -15.60
CA GLN A 100 4.83 17.43 -15.43
C GLN A 100 5.19 17.65 -13.96
N TRP A 101 4.22 17.51 -13.06
CA TRP A 101 4.44 17.68 -11.62
C TRP A 101 5.28 16.54 -11.04
N LEU A 102 4.91 15.28 -11.28
CA LEU A 102 5.54 14.12 -10.65
C LEU A 102 6.92 13.82 -11.25
N GLY A 103 7.12 14.04 -12.54
CA GLY A 103 8.34 13.65 -13.24
C GLY A 103 8.63 12.17 -13.03
N ASP A 104 9.86 11.83 -12.65
CA ASP A 104 10.30 10.44 -12.44
C ASP A 104 9.80 9.82 -11.12
N ARG A 105 9.03 10.56 -10.32
CA ARG A 105 8.56 10.11 -8.99
C ARG A 105 7.34 9.20 -9.05
N ALA A 106 6.68 9.10 -10.19
CA ALA A 106 5.52 8.22 -10.38
C ALA A 106 5.31 7.87 -11.85
N ASP A 107 4.76 6.68 -12.10
CA ASP A 107 4.15 6.34 -13.37
C ASP A 107 2.69 6.82 -13.37
N VAL A 108 2.36 7.72 -14.29
CA VAL A 108 0.99 8.25 -14.47
C VAL A 108 0.35 7.52 -15.64
N LEU A 109 -0.57 6.62 -15.33
CA LEU A 109 -1.13 5.64 -16.27
C LEU A 109 -2.65 5.75 -16.33
N PRO A 110 -3.29 5.55 -17.49
CA PRO A 110 -4.72 5.28 -17.53
C PRO A 110 -5.04 4.03 -16.70
N SER A 111 -6.01 4.08 -15.78
CA SER A 111 -6.26 2.95 -14.86
C SER A 111 -6.64 1.64 -15.58
N ARG A 112 -7.24 1.73 -16.77
CA ARG A 112 -7.52 0.57 -17.64
C ARG A 112 -6.27 -0.22 -18.06
N GLU A 113 -5.10 0.40 -18.02
CA GLU A 113 -3.84 -0.26 -18.32
C GLU A 113 -3.48 -1.28 -17.23
N LEU A 114 -3.67 -0.92 -15.96
CA LEU A 114 -3.46 -1.82 -14.82
C LEU A 114 -4.39 -3.05 -14.90
N LEU A 115 -5.64 -2.83 -15.36
CA LEU A 115 -6.59 -3.92 -15.60
C LEU A 115 -6.12 -4.85 -16.72
N ARG A 116 -5.70 -4.28 -17.85
CA ARG A 116 -5.20 -5.03 -19.01
C ARG A 116 -3.94 -5.84 -18.67
N GLU A 117 -3.09 -5.30 -17.80
CA GLU A 117 -1.86 -5.94 -17.33
C GLU A 117 -2.10 -6.95 -16.20
N GLY A 118 -3.32 -7.08 -15.69
CA GLY A 118 -3.67 -8.11 -14.71
C GLY A 118 -3.24 -7.79 -13.28
N TRP A 119 -3.05 -6.50 -12.94
CA TRP A 119 -2.61 -6.08 -11.60
C TRP A 119 -3.56 -6.48 -10.47
N PHE A 120 -4.84 -6.69 -10.80
CA PHE A 120 -5.89 -7.03 -9.83
C PHE A 120 -6.09 -8.55 -9.66
N GLY A 121 -5.13 -9.34 -10.16
CA GLY A 121 -5.13 -10.79 -10.04
C GLY A 121 -5.86 -11.49 -11.19
N PRO A 122 -5.76 -12.82 -11.22
CA PRO A 122 -6.34 -13.65 -12.27
C PRO A 122 -7.87 -13.78 -12.11
N GLY A 123 -8.52 -14.25 -13.17
CA GLY A 123 -9.95 -14.53 -13.19
C GLY A 123 -10.75 -13.55 -14.04
N THR A 124 -12.08 -13.63 -13.95
CA THR A 124 -12.97 -12.69 -14.64
C THR A 124 -13.20 -11.48 -13.73
N PRO A 125 -12.78 -10.26 -14.14
CA PRO A 125 -13.05 -9.06 -13.36
C PRO A 125 -14.55 -8.85 -13.17
N HIS A 126 -14.93 -8.28 -12.02
CA HIS A 126 -16.31 -7.84 -11.83
C HIS A 126 -16.66 -6.78 -12.89
N PRO A 127 -17.87 -6.79 -13.49
CA PRO A 127 -18.25 -5.83 -14.56
C PRO A 127 -18.17 -4.35 -14.17
N ARG A 128 -18.05 -4.05 -12.88
CA ARG A 128 -17.93 -2.70 -12.30
C ARG A 128 -16.52 -2.36 -11.82
N ILE A 129 -15.50 -3.13 -12.22
CA ILE A 129 -14.13 -2.89 -11.75
C ILE A 129 -13.59 -1.53 -12.20
N ASP A 130 -13.99 -1.07 -13.38
CA ASP A 130 -13.62 0.27 -13.90
C ASP A 130 -14.10 1.39 -12.98
N GLU A 131 -15.22 1.21 -12.28
CA GLU A 131 -15.73 2.19 -11.31
C GLU A 131 -14.89 2.26 -10.02
N ARG A 132 -13.97 1.32 -9.80
CA ARG A 132 -13.16 1.20 -8.57
C ARG A 132 -11.73 1.66 -8.74
N VAL A 133 -11.23 1.67 -9.98
CA VAL A 133 -9.82 2.00 -10.30
C VAL A 133 -9.66 3.42 -10.85
N GLY A 134 -10.74 4.17 -10.99
CA GLY A 134 -10.71 5.55 -11.48
C GLY A 134 -10.33 5.67 -12.96
N ASP A 135 -10.03 6.90 -13.38
CA ASP A 135 -9.66 7.21 -14.77
C ASP A 135 -8.13 7.13 -14.99
N VAL A 136 -7.37 7.56 -13.98
CA VAL A 136 -5.90 7.62 -13.98
C VAL A 136 -5.39 7.05 -12.66
N ALA A 137 -4.34 6.23 -12.72
CA ALA A 137 -3.60 5.74 -11.56
C ALA A 137 -2.26 6.47 -11.47
N LEU A 138 -1.91 6.92 -10.26
CA LEU A 138 -0.59 7.42 -9.90
C LEU A 138 0.15 6.30 -9.17
N VAL A 139 1.02 5.58 -9.87
CA VAL A 139 1.85 4.52 -9.30
C VAL A 139 3.16 5.14 -8.85
N MET A 140 3.32 5.36 -7.56
CA MET A 140 4.49 6.05 -7.01
C MET A 140 5.74 5.18 -7.10
N ARG A 141 6.87 5.79 -7.50
CA ARG A 141 8.17 5.13 -7.65
C ARG A 141 9.06 5.40 -6.45
N GLY A 142 10.07 4.55 -6.24
CA GLY A 142 11.00 4.68 -5.11
C GLY A 142 10.25 4.66 -3.78
N ARG A 143 10.51 5.62 -2.89
CA ARG A 143 9.83 5.77 -1.60
C ARG A 143 8.80 6.89 -1.58
N TYR A 144 8.46 7.47 -2.74
CA TYR A 144 7.47 8.53 -2.79
C TYR A 144 6.07 8.04 -2.44
N THR A 145 5.28 8.94 -1.85
CA THR A 145 3.84 8.78 -1.65
C THR A 145 3.11 10.04 -2.09
N VAL A 146 1.81 9.93 -2.37
CA VAL A 146 0.94 11.07 -2.62
C VAL A 146 -0.26 11.06 -1.69
N LYS A 147 -0.61 12.24 -1.17
CA LYS A 147 -1.77 12.44 -0.30
C LYS A 147 -2.56 13.66 -0.76
N ASP A 148 -3.87 13.46 -0.88
CA ASP A 148 -4.86 14.53 -0.96
C ASP A 148 -5.50 14.71 0.42
N TRP A 149 -5.46 15.94 0.94
CA TRP A 149 -5.98 16.28 2.26
C TRP A 149 -7.41 16.78 2.15
N THR A 150 -8.31 16.11 2.85
CA THR A 150 -9.71 16.51 2.88
C THR A 150 -9.99 17.55 3.98
N PRO A 151 -10.99 18.44 3.82
CA PRO A 151 -11.30 19.43 4.84
C PRO A 151 -11.60 18.81 6.21
N GLY A 152 -10.87 19.25 7.24
CA GLY A 152 -11.03 18.78 8.62
C GLY A 152 -10.22 17.52 8.96
N GLU A 153 -9.47 16.96 8.02
CA GLU A 153 -8.60 15.81 8.26
C GLU A 153 -7.39 16.19 9.14
N PRO A 154 -7.09 15.42 10.21
CA PRO A 154 -5.86 15.59 10.96
C PRO A 154 -4.65 15.37 10.03
N ARG A 155 -3.75 16.35 9.97
CA ARG A 155 -2.56 16.30 9.10
C ARG A 155 -1.46 15.41 9.69
N HIS A 156 -1.73 14.11 9.75
CA HIS A 156 -0.81 13.08 10.20
C HIS A 156 -0.34 12.22 9.02
N LEU A 157 0.97 12.23 8.78
CA LEU A 157 1.62 11.36 7.80
C LEU A 157 2.12 10.10 8.47
N HIS A 158 1.98 8.97 7.76
CA HIS A 158 2.59 7.72 8.18
C HIS A 158 4.05 7.71 7.73
N ILE A 159 4.93 7.21 8.58
CA ILE A 159 6.33 6.95 8.25
C ILE A 159 6.40 5.66 7.42
N GLY A 160 5.94 4.54 7.99
CA GLY A 160 5.77 3.30 7.25
C GLY A 160 4.59 3.38 6.28
N ASN A 161 4.78 2.93 5.06
CA ASN A 161 3.73 2.85 4.03
C ASN A 161 3.87 1.52 3.25
N HIS A 162 2.80 1.13 2.57
CA HIS A 162 2.76 -0.05 1.71
C HIS A 162 1.73 0.16 0.59
N GLY A 163 1.54 -0.85 -0.27
CA GLY A 163 0.58 -0.83 -1.37
C GLY A 163 1.17 -0.36 -2.70
N GLY A 164 2.48 -0.18 -2.78
CA GLY A 164 3.24 0.05 -4.00
C GLY A 164 3.79 -1.24 -4.62
N THR A 165 4.63 -1.05 -5.63
CA THR A 165 5.17 -2.15 -6.46
C THR A 165 6.64 -2.45 -6.20
N SER A 166 7.21 -1.94 -5.10
CA SER A 166 8.60 -2.25 -4.76
C SER A 166 8.71 -3.68 -4.21
N GLU A 167 9.90 -4.28 -4.33
CA GLU A 167 10.15 -5.60 -3.76
C GLU A 167 9.91 -5.62 -2.25
N ASP A 168 10.32 -4.58 -1.52
CA ASP A 168 10.10 -4.44 -0.07
C ASP A 168 8.61 -4.44 0.33
N GLU A 169 7.72 -4.01 -0.58
CA GLU A 169 6.27 -4.00 -0.35
C GLU A 169 5.57 -5.27 -0.82
N MET A 170 6.07 -5.92 -1.86
CA MET A 170 5.41 -7.08 -2.49
C MET A 170 5.93 -8.42 -2.01
N MET A 171 7.21 -8.51 -1.63
CA MET A 171 7.83 -9.77 -1.23
C MET A 171 7.49 -10.09 0.21
N ILE A 172 6.60 -11.06 0.38
CA ILE A 172 6.10 -11.51 1.69
C ILE A 172 6.66 -12.89 2.05
N PRO A 173 6.85 -13.18 3.35
CA PRO A 173 7.29 -14.50 3.78
C PRO A 173 6.17 -15.52 3.59
N LEU A 174 6.53 -16.74 3.21
CA LEU A 174 5.67 -17.92 3.32
C LEU A 174 6.42 -18.99 4.12
N ILE A 175 6.00 -19.19 5.36
CA ILE A 175 6.58 -20.16 6.28
C ILE A 175 5.59 -21.31 6.44
N VAL A 176 6.06 -22.54 6.24
CA VAL A 176 5.26 -23.76 6.41
C VAL A 176 6.00 -24.69 7.35
N GLU A 177 5.38 -24.99 8.49
CA GLU A 177 5.92 -25.86 9.52
C GLU A 177 4.98 -27.05 9.79
N THR A 178 5.54 -28.17 10.22
CA THR A 178 4.77 -29.35 10.64
C THR A 178 5.18 -29.76 12.05
N THR A 179 4.25 -29.76 13.00
CA THR A 179 4.54 -29.91 14.43
C THR A 179 4.38 -31.33 14.97
#